data_AF-A0A958RFK1-F1
#
_entry.id   AF-A0A958RFK1-F1
#
_cell.length_a   1.000
_cell.length_b   1.000
_cell.length_c   1.000
_cell.angle_alpha   90.00
_cell.angle_beta   90.00
_cell.angle_gamma   90.00
#
_symmetry.space_group_name_H-M   'P 1'
#
loop_
_entity.id
_entity.type
_entity.pdbx_description
1 polymer ?
#
loop_
_entity_poly.entity_id
_entity_poly.type
_entity_poly.pdbx_seq_one_letter_code
_entity_poly.pdbx_strand_id
1 'polypeptide(L)'
;MQQDIKTYEVEIAGIPLRLKASHDQETVNEIVKMVESHMDETLAKTSLQNTALLACLRLAEELYLLKEQTRAELDNLESRTLEHISQLQQVP
;
A
#
# COMPACT_ATOMS: atom_id res chain seq x y z
N MET A 1 17.80 12.10 1.08
CA MET A 1 18.23 11.66 -0.27
C MET A 1 17.34 12.37 -1.27
N GLN A 2 17.89 13.20 -2.17
CA GLN A 2 17.13 13.71 -3.31
C GLN A 2 16.86 12.51 -4.21
N GLN A 3 15.60 12.07 -4.26
CA GLN A 3 15.21 11.01 -5.17
C GLN A 3 15.03 11.64 -6.55
N ASP A 4 15.79 11.17 -7.54
CA ASP A 4 15.65 11.60 -8.94
C ASP A 4 14.26 11.24 -9.44
N ILE A 5 13.41 12.26 -9.64
CA ILE A 5 12.05 12.07 -10.15
C ILE A 5 12.13 11.88 -11.67
N LYS A 6 11.75 10.69 -12.13
CA LYS A 6 11.71 10.34 -13.55
C LYS A 6 10.26 10.33 -14.05
N THR A 7 10.09 10.54 -15.35
CA THR A 7 8.78 10.42 -16.00
C THR A 7 8.68 9.06 -16.67
N TYR A 8 7.56 8.40 -16.48
CA TYR A 8 7.24 7.07 -17.00
C TYR A 8 5.97 7.15 -17.83
N GLU A 9 5.98 6.50 -18.98
CA GLU A 9 4.78 6.23 -19.77
C GLU A 9 4.25 4.87 -19.32
N VAL A 10 3.01 4.84 -18.83
CA VAL A 10 2.34 3.62 -18.38
C VAL A 10 0.95 3.52 -18.99
N GLU A 11 0.36 2.34 -18.90
CA GLU A 11 -1.02 2.11 -19.29
C GLU A 11 -1.76 1.56 -18.08
N ILE A 12 -2.93 2.13 -17.76
CA ILE A 12 -3.82 1.61 -16.72
C ILE A 12 -5.16 1.31 -17.38
N ALA A 13 -5.49 0.03 -17.47
CA ALA A 13 -6.74 -0.47 -18.06
C ALA A 13 -7.03 0.13 -19.45
N GLY A 14 -6.03 0.13 -20.34
CA GLY A 14 -6.17 0.68 -21.69
C GLY A 14 -5.92 2.19 -21.81
N ILE A 15 -5.73 2.90 -20.71
CA ILE A 15 -5.54 4.36 -20.70
C ILE A 15 -4.04 4.69 -20.58
N PRO A 16 -3.42 5.30 -21.61
CA PRO A 16 -2.03 5.74 -21.53
C PRO A 16 -1.90 6.97 -20.62
N LEU A 17 -0.92 6.95 -19.72
CA LEU A 17 -0.68 7.97 -18.70
C LEU A 17 0.82 8.26 -18.57
N ARG A 18 1.13 9.52 -18.25
CA ARG A 18 2.47 9.95 -17.82
C ARG A 18 2.51 10.11 -16.32
N LEU A 19 3.33 9.30 -15.66
CA LEU A 19 3.55 9.35 -14.23
C LEU A 19 4.95 9.88 -13.91
N LYS A 20 5.03 10.72 -12.88
CA LYS A 20 6.31 11.11 -12.28
C LYS A 20 6.52 10.29 -11.02
N ALA A 21 7.61 9.54 -10.95
CA ALA A 21 7.93 8.72 -9.78
C ALA A 21 9.43 8.76 -9.46
N SER A 22 9.74 8.59 -8.18
CA SER A 22 11.10 8.46 -7.66
C SER A 22 11.64 7.02 -7.68
N HIS A 23 10.77 6.06 -7.97
CA HIS A 23 11.10 4.64 -8.10
C HIS A 23 11.54 4.29 -9.52
N ASP A 24 12.16 3.13 -9.71
CA ASP A 24 12.50 2.61 -11.04
C ASP A 24 11.26 2.12 -11.82
N GLN A 25 11.44 1.86 -13.12
CA GLN A 25 10.36 1.43 -14.01
C GLN A 25 9.73 0.10 -13.57
N GLU A 26 10.52 -0.82 -13.03
CA GLU A 26 10.03 -2.13 -12.59
C GLU A 26 9.05 -1.97 -11.43
N THR A 27 9.43 -1.21 -10.40
CA THR A 27 8.56 -0.87 -9.28
C THR A 27 7.30 -0.13 -9.73
N VAL A 28 7.43 0.83 -10.65
CA VAL A 28 6.28 1.56 -11.20
C VAL A 28 5.32 0.61 -11.91
N ASN A 29 5.83 -0.35 -12.68
CA ASN A 29 5.01 -1.34 -13.37
C ASN A 29 4.30 -2.29 -12.40
N GLU A 30 4.96 -2.69 -11.31
CA GLU A 30 4.34 -3.50 -10.26
C GLU A 30 3.19 -2.74 -9.57
N ILE A 31 3.40 -1.47 -9.26
CA ILE A 31 2.36 -0.61 -8.68
C ILE A 31 1.17 -0.48 -9.62
N VAL A 32 1.42 -0.27 -10.92
CA VAL A 32 0.36 -0.21 -11.95
C VAL A 32 -0.42 -1.52 -12.00
N LYS A 33 0.25 -2.66 -12.06
CA LYS A 33 -0.40 -3.98 -12.06
C LYS A 33 -1.25 -4.23 -10.82
N MET A 34 -0.78 -3.77 -9.66
CA MET A 34 -1.53 -3.86 -8.41
C MET A 34 -2.81 -3.03 -8.46
N VAL A 35 -2.78 -1.83 -9.04
CA VAL A 35 -4.01 -1.04 -9.27
C VAL A 35 -4.96 -1.80 -10.19
N GLU A 36 -4.47 -2.30 -11.32
CA GLU A 36 -5.29 -3.03 -12.29
C GLU A 36 -5.92 -4.29 -11.70
N SER A 37 -5.21 -5.05 -10.86
CA SER A 37 -5.76 -6.25 -10.22
C SER A 37 -6.89 -5.94 -9.21
N HIS A 38 -6.99 -4.71 -8.74
CA HIS A 38 -8.03 -4.25 -7.81
C HIS A 38 -9.18 -3.52 -8.52
N MET A 39 -9.09 -3.37 -9.85
CA MET A 39 -10.18 -2.80 -10.65
C MET A 39 -11.32 -3.81 -10.79
N ASP A 40 -12.54 -3.32 -10.55
CA ASP A 40 -13.75 -4.13 -10.71
C ASP A 40 -14.19 -4.12 -12.18
N GLU A 41 -14.04 -5.26 -12.85
CA GLU A 41 -14.39 -5.43 -14.28
C GLU A 41 -15.88 -5.14 -14.57
N THR A 42 -16.76 -5.25 -13.56
CA THR A 42 -18.19 -4.95 -13.73
C THR A 42 -18.46 -3.44 -13.74
N LEU A 43 -17.68 -2.66 -12.99
CA LEU A 43 -17.73 -1.20 -12.94
C LEU A 43 -16.94 -0.54 -14.07
N ALA A 44 -15.95 -1.23 -14.63
CA ALA A 44 -15.16 -0.78 -15.77
C ALA A 44 -16.04 -0.50 -17.02
N LYS A 45 -17.22 -1.12 -17.11
CA LYS A 45 -18.20 -0.89 -18.19
C LYS A 45 -18.82 0.50 -18.20
N THR A 46 -18.77 1.21 -17.06
CA THR A 46 -19.43 2.52 -16.89
C THR A 46 -18.43 3.68 -16.92
N SER A 47 -17.25 3.51 -16.31
CA SER A 47 -16.11 4.44 -16.41
C SER A 47 -14.82 3.80 -15.91
N LEU A 48 -13.83 3.67 -16.80
CA LEU A 48 -12.50 3.16 -16.48
C LEU A 48 -11.77 4.04 -15.45
N GLN A 49 -11.87 5.36 -15.59
CA GLN A 49 -11.25 6.31 -14.66
C GLN A 49 -11.82 6.19 -13.24
N ASN A 50 -13.15 6.08 -13.12
CA ASN A 50 -13.79 5.90 -11.81
C ASN A 50 -13.43 4.56 -11.19
N THR A 51 -13.31 3.51 -12.01
CA THR A 51 -12.92 2.18 -11.54
C THR A 51 -11.48 2.17 -11.05
N ALA A 52 -10.56 2.81 -11.77
CA ALA A 52 -9.17 2.97 -11.33
C ALA A 52 -9.07 3.80 -10.04
N LEU A 53 -9.85 4.88 -9.92
CA LEU A 53 -9.91 5.67 -8.69
C LEU A 53 -10.44 4.85 -7.50
N LEU A 54 -11.50 4.05 -7.70
CA LEU A 54 -12.04 3.16 -6.67
C LEU A 54 -11.02 2.08 -6.27
N ALA A 55 -10.28 1.51 -7.22
CA ALA A 55 -9.20 0.56 -6.93
C ALA A 55 -8.11 1.21 -6.06
N CYS A 56 -7.68 2.43 -6.41
CA CYS A 56 -6.72 3.19 -5.60
C CYS A 56 -7.25 3.48 -4.18
N LEU A 57 -8.54 3.81 -4.04
CA LEU A 57 -9.16 4.06 -2.72
C LEU A 57 -9.19 2.80 -1.87
N ARG A 58 -9.55 1.64 -2.44
CA ARG A 58 -9.52 0.34 -1.74
C ARG A 58 -8.11 -0.02 -1.28
N LEU A 59 -7.11 0.11 -2.15
CA LEU A 59 -5.71 -0.13 -1.79
C LEU A 59 -5.23 0.80 -0.67
N ALA A 60 -5.64 2.07 -0.70
CA ALA A 60 -5.32 3.02 0.35
C ALA A 60 -5.99 2.67 1.70
N GLU A 61 -7.24 2.20 1.66
CA GLU A 61 -7.96 1.72 2.84
C GLU A 61 -7.30 0.47 3.42
N GLU A 62 -6.96 -0.52 2.60
CA GLU A 62 -6.25 -1.73 3.02
C GLU A 62 -4.92 -1.40 3.71
N LEU A 63 -4.12 -0.51 3.12
CA LEU A 63 -2.86 -0.07 3.70
C LEU A 63 -3.08 0.67 5.04
N TYR A 64 -4.10 1.53 5.10
CA TYR A 64 -4.45 2.23 6.34
C TYR A 64 -4.81 1.25 7.45
N LEU A 65 -5.68 0.28 7.17
CA LEU A 65 -6.10 -0.76 8.11
C LEU A 65 -4.92 -1.64 8.54
N LEU A 66 -4.08 -2.08 7.60
CA LEU A 66 -2.89 -2.87 7.89
C LEU A 66 -1.94 -2.13 8.84
N LYS A 67 -1.75 -0.83 8.63
CA LYS A 67 -0.91 0.01 9.49
C LYS A 67 -1.46 0.10 10.92
N GLU A 68 -2.76 0.32 11.07
CA GLU A 68 -3.39 0.38 12.40
C GLU A 68 -3.32 -0.96 13.12
N GLN A 69 -3.59 -2.08 12.42
CA GLN A 69 -3.48 -3.43 12.97
C GLN A 69 -2.06 -3.77 13.40
N THR A 70 -1.08 -3.52 12.53
CA THR A 70 0.35 -3.77 12.81
C THR A 70 0.81 -2.97 14.03
N ARG A 71 0.38 -1.70 14.14
CA ARG A 71 0.70 -0.87 15.30
C ARG A 71 0.12 -1.47 16.58
N ALA A 72 -1.15 -1.85 16.57
CA ALA A 72 -1.81 -2.45 17.74
C ALA A 72 -1.14 -3.77 18.16
N GLU A 73 -0.71 -4.60 17.20
CA GLU A 73 0.02 -5.84 17.49
C GLU A 73 1.40 -5.57 18.07
N LEU A 74 2.12 -4.56 17.59
CA LEU A 74 3.42 -4.15 18.14
C LEU A 74 3.28 -3.61 19.57
N ASP A 75 2.29 -2.76 19.83
CA ASP A 75 2.02 -2.22 21.17
C ASP A 75 1.66 -3.36 22.17
N ASN A 76 0.91 -4.38 21.71
CA ASN A 76 0.61 -5.57 22.49
C ASN A 76 1.89 -6.39 22.78
N LEU A 77 2.71 -6.62 21.76
CA LEU A 77 3.96 -7.36 21.88
C LEU A 77 4.93 -6.68 22.86
N GLU A 78 5.07 -5.35 22.76
CA GLU A 78 5.87 -4.55 23.68
C GLU A 78 5.37 -4.69 25.11
N SER A 79 4.05 -4.53 25.32
CA SER A 79 3.43 -4.65 26.65
C SER A 79 3.67 -6.01 27.30
N ARG A 80 3.48 -7.10 26.54
CA ARG A 80 3.73 -8.47 27.02
C ARG A 80 5.22 -8.72 27.31
N THR A 81 6.09 -8.17 26.48
CA THR A 81 7.54 -8.29 26.68
C THR A 81 7.97 -7.59 27.97
N LEU A 82 7.48 -6.38 28.23
CA LEU A 82 7.74 -5.64 29.45
C LEU A 82 7.19 -6.36 30.69
N GLU A 83 6.00 -6.96 30.60
CA GLU A 83 5.43 -7.78 31.66
C GLU A 83 6.34 -8.97 31.99
N HIS A 84 6.77 -9.73 31.00
CA HIS A 84 7.65 -10.88 31.20
C HIS A 84 9.04 -10.48 31.74
N ILE A 85 9.62 -9.38 31.26
CA ILE A 85 10.89 -8.85 31.82
C ILE A 85 10.71 -8.50 33.30
N SER A 86 9.60 -7.84 33.64
CA SER A 86 9.29 -7.48 35.03
C SER A 86 9.13 -8.71 35.92
N GLN A 87 8.50 -9.77 35.42
CA GLN A 87 8.38 -11.05 36.12
C GLN A 87 9.75 -11.70 36.36
N LEU A 88 10.64 -11.70 35.36
CA LEU A 88 11.99 -12.26 35.48
C LEU A 88 12.87 -11.50 36.49
N GLN A 89 12.73 -10.17 36.55
CA GLN A 89 13.47 -9.34 37.51
C GLN A 89 12.99 -9.50 38.96
N GLN A 90 11.78 -10.02 39.17
CA GLN A 90 11.22 -10.28 40.50
C GLN A 90 11.57 -11.67 41.06
N VAL A 91 12.19 -12.54 40.26
CA VAL A 91 12.74 -13.81 40.74
C VAL A 91 14.13 -13.54 41.37
N PRO A 92 14.34 -13.81 42.67
CA PRO A 92 15.59 -13.54 43.38
C PRO A 92 16.76 -14.41 42.92
#